data_AF-A0A0R1W1M4-F1
#
_entry.id   AF-A0A0R1W1M4-F1
#
_cell.length_a   1.000
_cell.length_b   1.000
_cell.length_c   1.000
_cell.angle_alpha   90.00
_cell.angle_beta   90.00
_cell.angle_gamma   90.00
#
_symmetry.space_group_name_H-M   'P 1'
#
loop_
_entity.id
_entity.type
_entity.pdbx_description
1 polymer ?
#
loop_
_entity_poly.entity_id
_entity_poly.type
_entity_poly.pdbx_seq_one_letter_code
_entity_poly.pdbx_strand_id
1 'polypeptide(L)'
;MRKHWPLFYIFSIVLALFFIEIGQIVSNVIFKLGLSSTGGTIKVWNTVCVEVIVFVIWWLFNKVYLKAKIGWRSSGRSWCLLLPVVVVLIGDSTLGASYNLAGGFVIASILSGLAVGLAEEYLFRGIMVSYLYSHFRIGAATTACLSAIAFGLIHSINGLSSGNWNNTIAQVIMAVGLGFFLATVYLVTNNLWIPIVFHGVIDAFDQIAFGTLSNSAGTSMVTGVIYFVVFIILGGIVISRGSVKLARGNQFSVGVDRRPLARADFSGRAEFGMGSMNTNNKISPIKTIIAIILPPLELALGAVLINPGQSKAAKAVIAVGMAFIVFLVAIFMYKDVLKRDWVEYKRHLIRNFFLNILGVILAYVILAVVRIGMRSVLGASAMPNDSMTMLSIQTAAVTTFASLTVLMAPFTEEIIFRHVLFCQWRNRNGLLTVVMLFVSSIAFGLVHWNNFNGDVTQMVPYMVIGAFFALIYYFTKNIWQNIMTHFWFDFLQFAASLFLLIFAIIQH
;
A
#
# COMPACT_ATOMS: atom_id res chain seq x y z
N MET A 1 -4.07 -19.15 17.79
CA MET A 1 -3.01 -18.65 16.88
C MET A 1 -3.33 -18.78 15.38
N ARG A 2 -4.10 -19.78 14.90
CA ARG A 2 -4.52 -19.86 13.47
C ARG A 2 -5.39 -18.70 12.96
N LYS A 3 -5.96 -17.85 13.82
CA LYS A 3 -6.98 -16.86 13.44
C LYS A 3 -6.47 -15.57 12.77
N HIS A 4 -5.15 -15.33 12.73
CA HIS A 4 -4.59 -14.06 12.24
C HIS A 4 -3.82 -14.17 10.91
N TRP A 5 -3.81 -15.34 10.27
CA TRP A 5 -3.15 -15.49 8.97
C TRP A 5 -3.70 -14.55 7.88
N PRO A 6 -5.02 -14.21 7.82
CA PRO A 6 -5.51 -13.29 6.78
C PRO A 6 -4.95 -11.88 6.96
N LEU A 7 -4.76 -11.44 8.21
CA LEU A 7 -4.16 -10.13 8.50
C LEU A 7 -2.69 -10.11 8.08
N PHE A 8 -1.92 -11.15 8.42
CA PHE A 8 -0.53 -11.29 7.96
C PHE A 8 -0.46 -11.28 6.43
N TYR A 9 -1.35 -12.04 5.78
CA TYR A 9 -1.39 -12.18 4.32
C TYR A 9 -1.64 -10.85 3.62
N ILE A 10 -2.71 -10.15 4.01
CA ILE A 10 -3.02 -8.82 3.46
C ILE A 10 -1.88 -7.86 3.77
N PHE A 11 -1.37 -7.86 5.01
CA PHE A 11 -0.28 -6.98 5.42
C PHE A 11 0.99 -7.19 4.59
N SER A 12 1.38 -8.43 4.29
CA SER A 12 2.53 -8.72 3.45
C SER A 12 2.40 -8.15 2.04
N ILE A 13 1.20 -8.21 1.43
CA ILE A 13 0.93 -7.63 0.11
C ILE A 13 1.07 -6.10 0.14
N VAL A 14 0.46 -5.48 1.15
CA VAL A 14 0.53 -4.02 1.32
C VAL A 14 1.96 -3.53 1.52
N LEU A 15 2.70 -4.21 2.40
CA LEU A 15 4.06 -3.83 2.72
C LEU A 15 4.99 -4.05 1.52
N ALA A 16 4.68 -5.01 0.65
CA ALA A 16 5.39 -5.21 -0.61
C ALA A 16 5.34 -3.95 -1.47
N LEU A 17 4.13 -3.44 -1.73
CA LEU A 17 3.93 -2.22 -2.51
C LEU A 17 4.60 -1.02 -1.84
N PHE A 18 4.43 -0.87 -0.53
CA PHE A 18 5.05 0.23 0.22
C PHE A 18 6.59 0.20 0.18
N PHE A 19 7.21 -0.98 0.30
CA PHE A 19 8.66 -1.11 0.25
C PHE A 19 9.22 -0.88 -1.16
N ILE A 20 8.50 -1.28 -2.21
CA ILE A 20 8.85 -0.97 -3.60
C ILE A 20 8.88 0.56 -3.80
N GLU A 21 7.86 1.28 -3.33
CA GLU A 21 7.84 2.75 -3.40
C GLU A 21 9.03 3.38 -2.66
N ILE A 22 9.36 2.91 -1.45
CA ILE A 22 10.57 3.37 -0.74
C ILE A 22 11.83 3.09 -1.55
N GLY A 23 11.95 1.89 -2.13
CA GLY A 23 13.09 1.49 -2.96
C GLY A 23 13.25 2.41 -4.17
N GLN A 24 12.16 2.72 -4.88
CA GLN A 24 12.13 3.64 -6.01
C GLN A 24 12.56 5.04 -5.59
N ILE A 25 12.01 5.56 -4.50
CA ILE A 25 12.35 6.86 -3.93
C ILE A 25 13.85 6.95 -3.64
N VAL A 26 14.41 5.97 -2.92
CA VAL A 26 15.84 5.96 -2.55
C VAL A 26 16.74 5.77 -3.79
N SER A 27 16.41 4.85 -4.69
CA SER A 27 17.17 4.61 -5.93
C SER A 27 17.19 5.85 -6.82
N ASN A 28 16.07 6.55 -6.95
CA ASN A 28 15.98 7.80 -7.71
C ASN A 28 16.90 8.90 -7.15
N VAL A 29 17.11 8.94 -5.83
CA VAL A 29 18.13 9.84 -5.23
C VAL A 29 19.52 9.40 -5.66
N ILE A 30 19.86 8.13 -5.50
CA ILE A 30 21.20 7.61 -5.80
C ILE A 30 21.59 7.88 -7.26
N PHE A 31 20.73 7.53 -8.22
CA PHE A 31 21.05 7.67 -9.64
C PHE A 31 21.17 9.12 -10.09
N LYS A 32 20.35 10.01 -9.54
CA LYS A 32 20.42 11.44 -9.88
C LYS A 32 21.64 12.14 -9.24
N LEU A 33 22.25 11.55 -8.21
CA LEU A 33 23.48 12.05 -7.58
C LEU A 33 24.77 11.54 -8.23
N GLY A 34 24.73 10.45 -9.00
CA GLY A 34 25.93 9.80 -9.53
C GLY A 34 25.99 9.56 -11.04
N LEU A 35 24.86 9.61 -11.77
CA LEU A 35 24.78 9.17 -13.17
C LEU A 35 23.88 10.10 -13.98
N SER A 36 24.47 11.12 -14.62
CA SER A 36 23.81 12.14 -15.45
C SER A 36 23.38 11.67 -16.85
N SER A 37 23.29 10.36 -17.08
CA SER A 37 23.04 9.77 -18.40
C SER A 37 21.66 9.12 -18.48
N THR A 38 20.90 9.44 -19.53
CA THR A 38 19.54 8.91 -19.80
C THR A 38 19.57 7.72 -20.76
N GLY A 39 20.53 6.81 -20.61
CA GLY A 39 20.66 5.60 -21.44
C GLY A 39 19.78 4.43 -20.98
N GLY A 40 19.37 3.54 -21.90
CA GLY A 40 18.57 2.34 -21.58
C GLY A 40 19.19 1.44 -20.52
N THR A 41 20.52 1.28 -20.52
CA THR A 41 21.26 0.50 -19.51
C THR A 41 21.16 1.09 -18.10
N ILE A 42 21.04 2.42 -17.96
CA ILE A 42 20.94 3.06 -16.64
C ILE A 42 19.57 2.81 -16.00
N LYS A 43 18.51 2.72 -16.80
CA LYS A 43 17.19 2.29 -16.30
C LYS A 43 17.26 0.89 -15.71
N VAL A 44 17.98 -0.03 -16.34
CA VAL A 44 18.17 -1.40 -15.83
C VAL A 44 18.94 -1.38 -14.50
N TRP A 45 20.01 -0.59 -14.39
CA TRP A 45 20.73 -0.42 -13.14
C TRP A 45 19.89 0.22 -12.04
N ASN A 46 18.98 1.14 -12.37
CA ASN A 46 18.04 1.71 -11.41
C ASN A 46 17.14 0.62 -10.83
N THR A 47 16.60 -0.27 -11.65
CA THR A 47 15.84 -1.44 -11.20
C THR A 47 16.67 -2.31 -10.25
N VAL A 48 17.92 -2.64 -10.59
CA VAL A 48 18.82 -3.40 -9.71
C VAL A 48 18.91 -2.74 -8.33
N CYS A 49 19.12 -1.43 -8.27
CA CYS A 49 19.22 -0.72 -7.00
C CYS A 49 17.91 -0.70 -6.21
N VAL A 50 16.76 -0.49 -6.87
CA VAL A 50 15.44 -0.57 -6.21
C VAL A 50 15.28 -1.94 -5.54
N GLU A 51 15.48 -3.02 -6.29
CA GLU A 51 15.24 -4.37 -5.80
C GLU A 51 16.22 -4.78 -4.69
N VAL A 52 17.49 -4.35 -4.77
CA VAL A 52 18.45 -4.56 -3.67
C VAL A 52 18.00 -3.84 -2.41
N ILE A 53 17.49 -2.60 -2.50
CA ILE A 53 16.96 -1.85 -1.35
C ILE A 53 15.75 -2.57 -0.78
N VAL A 54 14.79 -2.97 -1.62
CA VAL A 54 13.58 -3.71 -1.22
C VAL A 54 13.95 -5.01 -0.50
N PHE A 55 14.89 -5.78 -1.07
CA PHE A 55 15.42 -6.98 -0.44
C PHE A 55 16.03 -6.68 0.93
N VAL A 56 16.88 -5.65 1.05
CA VAL A 56 17.52 -5.28 2.32
C VAL A 56 16.47 -4.91 3.38
N ILE A 57 15.43 -4.15 3.00
CA ILE A 57 14.32 -3.80 3.91
C ILE A 57 13.61 -5.07 4.38
N TRP A 58 13.24 -5.98 3.47
CA TRP A 58 12.60 -7.24 3.83
C TRP A 58 13.49 -8.14 4.69
N TRP A 59 14.78 -8.21 4.37
CA TRP A 59 15.76 -8.98 5.13
C TRP A 59 15.93 -8.43 6.55
N LEU A 60 16.02 -7.11 6.73
CA LEU A 60 16.07 -6.47 8.04
C LEU A 60 14.77 -6.68 8.82
N PHE A 61 13.63 -6.49 8.16
CA PHE A 61 12.32 -6.69 8.78
C PHE A 61 12.15 -8.15 9.23
N ASN A 62 12.61 -9.11 8.41
CA ASN A 62 12.63 -10.50 8.79
C ASN A 62 13.61 -10.77 9.92
N LYS A 63 14.84 -10.24 9.87
CA LYS A 63 15.86 -10.47 10.91
C LYS A 63 15.44 -9.94 12.28
N VAL A 64 14.81 -8.77 12.32
CA VAL A 64 14.45 -8.07 13.57
C VAL A 64 13.09 -8.52 14.09
N TYR A 65 12.08 -8.56 13.23
CA TYR A 65 10.68 -8.69 13.65
C TYR A 65 10.11 -10.09 13.41
N LEU A 66 10.10 -10.55 12.16
CA LEU A 66 9.41 -11.80 11.80
C LEU A 66 10.18 -13.05 12.26
N LYS A 67 11.47 -13.12 11.96
CA LYS A 67 12.37 -14.24 12.24
C LYS A 67 11.90 -15.53 11.56
N ALA A 68 11.37 -15.42 10.34
CA ALA A 68 11.08 -16.55 9.47
C ALA A 68 12.37 -17.34 9.22
N LYS A 69 12.30 -18.67 9.37
CA LYS A 69 13.41 -19.55 9.00
C LYS A 69 13.36 -19.82 7.50
N ILE A 70 14.31 -19.25 6.76
CA ILE A 70 14.38 -19.36 5.30
C ILE A 70 15.40 -20.44 4.95
N GLY A 71 14.95 -21.48 4.23
CA GLY A 71 15.84 -22.49 3.65
C GLY A 71 16.53 -22.00 2.38
N TRP A 72 17.84 -22.19 2.30
CA TRP A 72 18.68 -21.69 1.21
C TRP A 72 19.30 -22.76 0.34
N ARG A 73 19.37 -24.01 0.76
CA ARG A 73 20.10 -25.06 0.02
C ARG A 73 19.43 -26.41 0.18
N SER A 74 19.49 -27.20 -0.89
CA SER A 74 19.03 -28.59 -0.93
C SER A 74 20.01 -29.45 -1.74
N SER A 75 19.65 -30.72 -1.98
CA SER A 75 20.44 -31.63 -2.82
C SER A 75 20.52 -31.15 -4.27
N GLY A 76 21.64 -31.47 -4.94
CA GLY A 76 21.91 -31.10 -6.33
C GLY A 76 20.81 -31.48 -7.32
N ARG A 77 20.15 -32.63 -7.13
CA ARG A 77 19.02 -33.09 -7.98
C ARG A 77 17.82 -32.14 -7.99
N SER A 78 17.65 -31.31 -6.96
CA SER A 78 16.54 -30.36 -6.88
C SER A 78 16.63 -29.29 -7.98
N TRP A 79 17.82 -29.00 -8.50
CA TRP A 79 18.03 -28.00 -9.55
C TRP A 79 17.40 -28.39 -10.90
N CYS A 80 17.05 -29.66 -11.13
CA CYS A 80 16.26 -30.06 -12.29
C CYS A 80 14.87 -29.40 -12.32
N LEU A 81 14.38 -28.90 -11.18
CA LEU A 81 13.14 -28.12 -11.11
C LEU A 81 13.25 -26.73 -11.75
N LEU A 82 14.44 -26.32 -12.21
CA LEU A 82 14.60 -25.16 -13.09
C LEU A 82 14.16 -25.41 -14.53
N LEU A 83 14.21 -26.65 -15.02
CA LEU A 83 13.97 -26.97 -16.44
C LEU A 83 12.66 -26.42 -17.02
N PRO A 84 11.53 -26.38 -16.27
CA PRO A 84 10.30 -25.78 -16.76
C PRO A 84 10.39 -24.30 -17.18
N VAL A 85 11.45 -23.57 -16.80
CA VAL A 85 11.66 -22.17 -17.22
C VAL A 85 11.71 -22.03 -18.74
N VAL A 86 12.19 -23.07 -19.44
CA VAL A 86 12.29 -23.12 -20.90
C VAL A 86 10.93 -22.93 -21.57
N VAL A 87 9.83 -23.33 -20.93
CA VAL A 87 8.47 -23.11 -21.45
C VAL A 87 8.18 -21.62 -21.59
N VAL A 88 8.59 -20.82 -20.60
CA VAL A 88 8.40 -19.36 -20.60
C VAL A 88 9.30 -18.71 -21.63
N LEU A 89 10.59 -19.08 -21.65
CA LEU A 89 11.55 -18.53 -22.63
C LEU A 89 11.11 -18.78 -24.08
N ILE A 90 10.62 -19.99 -24.39
CA ILE A 90 10.09 -20.30 -25.71
C ILE A 90 8.82 -19.49 -25.99
N GLY A 91 7.87 -19.45 -25.06
CA GLY A 91 6.62 -18.73 -25.31
C GLY A 91 6.82 -17.23 -25.48
N ASP A 92 7.67 -16.61 -24.66
CA ASP A 92 7.93 -15.17 -24.74
C ASP A 92 8.73 -14.81 -26.00
N SER A 93 9.60 -15.70 -26.48
CA SER A 93 10.26 -15.53 -27.79
C SER A 93 9.27 -15.38 -28.97
N THR A 94 8.03 -15.86 -28.83
CA THR A 94 6.98 -15.72 -29.86
C THR A 94 6.22 -14.39 -29.81
N LEU A 95 6.43 -13.55 -28.79
CA LEU A 95 5.70 -12.30 -28.55
C LEU A 95 6.36 -11.07 -29.19
N GLY A 96 6.98 -11.24 -30.36
CA GLY A 96 7.64 -10.16 -31.08
C GLY A 96 8.96 -9.72 -30.45
N ALA A 97 9.71 -10.67 -29.88
CA ALA A 97 11.00 -10.40 -29.25
C ALA A 97 12.02 -9.76 -30.21
N SER A 98 12.72 -8.74 -29.72
CA SER A 98 13.83 -8.05 -30.40
C SER A 98 15.01 -7.91 -29.44
N TYR A 99 15.96 -8.84 -29.56
CA TYR A 99 17.05 -9.00 -28.60
C TYR A 99 18.10 -7.87 -28.66
N ASN A 100 18.40 -7.27 -27.51
CA ASN A 100 19.58 -6.42 -27.33
C ASN A 100 20.72 -7.22 -26.68
N LEU A 101 21.67 -7.66 -27.52
CA LEU A 101 22.80 -8.50 -27.10
C LEU A 101 24.06 -7.70 -26.77
N ALA A 102 23.97 -6.38 -26.59
CA ALA A 102 25.11 -5.59 -26.15
C ALA A 102 25.59 -6.08 -24.77
N GLY A 103 26.86 -6.48 -24.65
CA GLY A 103 27.36 -7.18 -23.45
C GLY A 103 27.06 -6.44 -22.13
N GLY A 104 27.22 -5.12 -22.10
CA GLY A 104 26.88 -4.31 -20.91
C GLY A 104 25.38 -4.32 -20.57
N PHE A 105 24.50 -4.38 -21.57
CA PHE A 105 23.06 -4.47 -21.38
C PHE A 105 22.64 -5.87 -20.92
N VAL A 106 23.23 -6.92 -21.50
CA VAL A 106 23.00 -8.32 -21.08
C VAL A 106 23.39 -8.51 -19.62
N ILE A 107 24.57 -8.04 -19.20
CA ILE A 107 25.02 -8.11 -17.81
C ILE A 107 24.05 -7.38 -16.88
N ALA A 108 23.67 -6.14 -17.23
CA ALA A 108 22.72 -5.37 -16.43
C ALA A 108 21.36 -6.10 -16.33
N SER A 109 20.88 -6.70 -17.41
CA SER A 109 19.60 -7.42 -17.47
C SER A 109 19.61 -8.68 -16.60
N ILE A 110 20.70 -9.45 -16.63
CA ILE A 110 20.88 -10.62 -15.75
C ILE A 110 20.89 -10.21 -14.29
N LEU A 111 21.62 -9.14 -13.94
CA LEU A 111 21.67 -8.64 -12.57
C LEU A 111 20.31 -8.08 -12.12
N SER A 112 19.58 -7.42 -13.02
CA SER A 112 18.22 -6.93 -12.76
C SER A 112 17.27 -8.07 -12.48
N GLY A 113 17.19 -9.07 -13.36
CA GLY A 113 16.32 -10.23 -13.16
C GLY A 113 16.64 -10.98 -11.87
N LEU A 114 17.92 -11.22 -11.57
CA LEU A 114 18.31 -11.85 -10.29
C LEU A 114 17.98 -10.99 -9.08
N ALA A 115 18.04 -9.65 -9.18
CA ALA A 115 17.67 -8.76 -8.09
C ALA A 115 16.15 -8.79 -7.82
N VAL A 116 15.33 -8.71 -8.88
CA VAL A 116 13.86 -8.86 -8.79
C VAL A 116 13.52 -10.23 -8.19
N GLY A 117 14.07 -11.30 -8.78
CA GLY A 117 13.88 -12.66 -8.29
C GLY A 117 14.30 -12.83 -6.83
N LEU A 118 15.40 -12.20 -6.39
CA LEU A 118 15.82 -12.22 -5.00
C LEU A 118 14.82 -11.51 -4.08
N ALA A 119 14.43 -10.28 -4.40
CA ALA A 119 13.54 -9.47 -3.57
C ALA A 119 12.14 -10.11 -3.43
N GLU A 120 11.54 -10.47 -4.57
CA GLU A 120 10.18 -11.01 -4.59
C GLU A 120 10.12 -12.41 -4.01
N GLU A 121 11.02 -13.33 -4.41
CA GLU A 121 10.98 -14.69 -3.86
C GLU A 121 11.31 -14.72 -2.37
N TYR A 122 12.18 -13.82 -1.88
CA TYR A 122 12.42 -13.69 -0.44
C TYR A 122 11.16 -13.33 0.34
N LEU A 123 10.33 -12.43 -0.18
CA LEU A 123 9.03 -12.11 0.42
C LEU A 123 8.04 -13.27 0.28
N PHE A 124 7.73 -13.68 -0.95
CA PHE A 124 6.60 -14.57 -1.21
C PHE A 124 6.89 -16.01 -0.78
N ARG A 125 8.09 -16.52 -1.06
CA ARG A 125 8.48 -17.91 -0.73
C ARG A 125 9.21 -17.94 0.60
N GLY A 126 10.24 -17.11 0.75
CA GLY A 126 11.04 -17.07 1.98
C GLY A 126 10.19 -16.75 3.22
N ILE A 127 9.52 -15.60 3.24
CA ILE A 127 8.75 -15.13 4.39
C ILE A 127 7.34 -15.73 4.39
N MET A 128 6.54 -15.50 3.35
CA MET A 128 5.11 -15.79 3.38
C MET A 128 4.80 -17.29 3.37
N VAL A 129 5.39 -18.09 2.47
CA VAL A 129 5.21 -19.55 2.52
C VAL A 129 5.67 -20.13 3.86
N SER A 130 6.83 -19.70 4.38
CA SER A 130 7.30 -20.15 5.70
C SER A 130 6.35 -19.79 6.83
N TYR A 131 5.77 -18.60 6.83
CA TYR A 131 4.80 -18.22 7.85
C TYR A 131 3.48 -18.98 7.74
N LEU A 132 2.87 -19.00 6.56
CA LEU A 132 1.60 -19.67 6.32
C LEU A 132 1.71 -21.16 6.66
N TYR A 133 2.78 -21.83 6.21
CA TYR A 133 2.98 -23.26 6.43
C TYR A 133 3.50 -23.58 7.84
N SER A 134 4.59 -22.96 8.29
CA SER A 134 5.27 -23.37 9.52
C SER A 134 4.68 -22.75 10.79
N HIS A 135 4.22 -21.50 10.71
CA HIS A 135 3.69 -20.76 11.86
C HIS A 135 2.16 -20.88 11.96
N PHE A 136 1.44 -20.55 10.89
CA PHE A 136 -0.02 -20.62 10.86
C PHE A 136 -0.57 -22.03 10.60
N ARG A 137 0.30 -22.98 10.21
CA ARG A 137 -0.04 -24.39 9.97
C ARG A 137 -1.12 -24.58 8.90
N ILE A 138 -1.11 -23.74 7.87
CA ILE A 138 -1.95 -23.88 6.69
C ILE A 138 -1.45 -25.08 5.86
N GLY A 139 -2.37 -25.78 5.19
CA GLY A 139 -2.02 -26.90 4.30
C GLY A 139 -1.04 -26.47 3.21
N ALA A 140 -0.19 -27.38 2.74
CA ALA A 140 0.86 -27.06 1.78
C ALA A 140 0.30 -26.52 0.45
N ALA A 141 -0.71 -27.19 -0.12
CA ALA A 141 -1.38 -26.73 -1.33
C ALA A 141 -2.05 -25.36 -1.14
N THR A 142 -2.80 -25.17 -0.05
CA THR A 142 -3.42 -23.88 0.28
C THR A 142 -2.38 -22.78 0.49
N THR A 143 -1.24 -23.10 1.10
CA THR A 143 -0.12 -22.14 1.28
C THR A 143 0.45 -21.74 -0.08
N ALA A 144 0.66 -22.70 -0.99
CA ALA A 144 1.10 -22.40 -2.34
C ALA A 144 0.08 -21.54 -3.10
N CYS A 145 -1.21 -21.84 -3.02
CA CYS A 145 -2.27 -21.01 -3.63
C CYS A 145 -2.30 -19.59 -3.07
N LEU A 146 -2.23 -19.43 -1.74
CA LEU A 146 -2.23 -18.11 -1.12
C LEU A 146 -1.00 -17.30 -1.56
N SER A 147 0.20 -17.88 -1.49
CA SER A 147 1.42 -17.22 -1.95
C SER A 147 1.33 -16.81 -3.42
N ALA A 148 0.81 -17.70 -4.27
CA ALA A 148 0.65 -17.46 -5.70
C ALA A 148 -0.31 -16.32 -6.01
N ILE A 149 -1.47 -16.30 -5.34
CA ILE A 149 -2.46 -15.23 -5.51
C ILE A 149 -1.88 -13.89 -5.05
N ALA A 150 -1.14 -13.85 -3.93
CA ALA A 150 -0.53 -12.62 -3.46
C ALA A 150 0.51 -12.09 -4.44
N PHE A 151 1.34 -12.98 -4.98
CA PHE A 151 2.34 -12.67 -6.00
C PHE A 151 1.70 -12.16 -7.29
N GLY A 152 0.61 -12.78 -7.75
CA GLY A 152 -0.17 -12.25 -8.88
C GLY A 152 -0.79 -10.88 -8.60
N LEU A 153 -1.40 -10.69 -7.43
CA LEU A 153 -2.13 -9.46 -7.09
C LEU A 153 -1.24 -8.21 -7.09
N ILE A 154 0.02 -8.30 -6.64
CA ILE A 154 0.91 -7.13 -6.64
C ILE A 154 1.15 -6.57 -8.05
N HIS A 155 1.09 -7.41 -9.08
CA HIS A 155 1.24 -6.98 -10.48
C HIS A 155 0.04 -6.16 -11.00
N SER A 156 -1.08 -6.13 -10.27
CA SER A 156 -2.24 -5.30 -10.62
C SER A 156 -1.90 -3.81 -10.63
N ILE A 157 -0.85 -3.40 -9.90
CA ILE A 157 -0.34 -2.02 -9.90
C ILE A 157 0.05 -1.56 -11.30
N ASN A 158 0.50 -2.48 -12.17
CA ASN A 158 0.90 -2.16 -13.54
C ASN A 158 -0.29 -1.66 -14.37
N GLY A 159 -1.52 -2.14 -14.10
CA GLY A 159 -2.73 -1.65 -14.77
C GLY A 159 -3.11 -0.23 -14.33
N LEU A 160 -2.82 0.11 -13.06
CA LEU A 160 -3.00 1.47 -12.56
C LEU A 160 -1.98 2.44 -13.18
N SER A 161 -0.74 1.98 -13.39
CA SER A 161 0.33 2.79 -13.98
C SER A 161 0.23 2.95 -15.50
N SER A 162 -0.08 1.87 -16.24
CA SER A 162 -0.08 1.87 -17.71
C SER A 162 -1.45 2.09 -18.34
N GLY A 163 -2.54 1.84 -17.61
CA GLY A 163 -3.90 1.80 -18.16
C GLY A 163 -4.22 0.56 -19.01
N ASN A 164 -3.25 -0.32 -19.29
CA ASN A 164 -3.44 -1.52 -20.11
C ASN A 164 -3.90 -2.72 -19.27
N TRP A 165 -5.19 -2.75 -18.92
CA TRP A 165 -5.76 -3.81 -18.10
C TRP A 165 -5.75 -5.19 -18.75
N ASN A 166 -5.79 -5.30 -20.08
CA ASN A 166 -5.74 -6.59 -20.76
C ASN A 166 -4.40 -7.31 -20.51
N ASN A 167 -3.29 -6.60 -20.69
CA ASN A 167 -1.97 -7.16 -20.40
C ASN A 167 -1.73 -7.32 -18.90
N THR A 168 -2.25 -6.42 -18.07
CA THR A 168 -2.16 -6.57 -16.61
C THR A 168 -2.88 -7.82 -16.13
N ILE A 169 -4.09 -8.10 -16.61
CA ILE A 169 -4.82 -9.33 -16.24
C ILE A 169 -4.07 -10.56 -16.74
N ALA A 170 -3.54 -10.53 -17.97
CA ALA A 170 -2.73 -11.62 -18.50
C ALA A 170 -1.48 -11.89 -17.64
N GLN A 171 -0.77 -10.83 -17.23
CA GLN A 171 0.37 -10.90 -16.33
C GLN A 171 -0.01 -11.46 -14.95
N VAL A 172 -1.13 -11.01 -14.37
CA VAL A 172 -1.62 -11.52 -13.08
C VAL A 172 -1.92 -13.02 -13.18
N ILE A 173 -2.63 -13.47 -14.23
CA ILE A 173 -2.96 -14.89 -14.45
C ILE A 173 -1.67 -15.72 -14.56
N MET A 174 -0.72 -15.29 -15.40
CA MET A 174 0.59 -15.92 -15.54
C MET A 174 1.33 -16.01 -14.20
N ALA A 175 1.42 -14.87 -13.49
CA ALA A 175 2.11 -14.76 -12.22
C ALA A 175 1.49 -15.66 -11.15
N VAL A 176 0.17 -15.87 -11.12
CA VAL A 176 -0.43 -16.87 -10.22
C VAL A 176 0.02 -18.30 -10.56
N GLY A 177 0.09 -18.66 -11.84
CA GLY A 177 0.55 -19.99 -12.26
C GLY A 177 1.98 -20.28 -11.84
N LEU A 178 2.91 -19.42 -12.27
CA LEU A 178 4.32 -19.45 -11.88
C LEU A 178 4.47 -19.37 -10.36
N GLY A 179 3.72 -18.43 -9.78
CA GLY A 179 3.35 -18.28 -8.37
C GLY A 179 3.32 -19.59 -7.61
N PHE A 180 2.36 -20.41 -8.02
CA PHE A 180 2.05 -21.69 -7.42
C PHE A 180 3.18 -22.68 -7.59
N PHE A 181 3.69 -22.84 -8.82
CA PHE A 181 4.81 -23.75 -9.09
C PHE A 181 6.02 -23.45 -8.20
N LEU A 182 6.48 -22.22 -8.15
CA LEU A 182 7.66 -21.85 -7.34
C LEU A 182 7.42 -22.00 -5.83
N ALA A 183 6.20 -21.74 -5.36
CA ALA A 183 5.84 -22.02 -3.96
C ALA A 183 5.89 -23.53 -3.65
N THR A 184 5.42 -24.38 -4.56
CA THR A 184 5.51 -25.85 -4.40
C THR A 184 6.96 -26.34 -4.42
N VAL A 185 7.79 -25.81 -5.34
CA VAL A 185 9.22 -26.09 -5.40
C VAL A 185 9.89 -25.72 -4.07
N TYR A 186 9.61 -24.53 -3.53
CA TYR A 186 10.17 -24.12 -2.25
C TYR A 186 9.73 -25.03 -1.10
N LEU A 187 8.44 -25.41 -1.03
CA LEU A 187 7.91 -26.32 -0.01
C LEU A 187 8.61 -27.69 -0.01
N VAL A 188 8.85 -28.28 -1.19
CA VAL A 188 9.43 -29.65 -1.30
C VAL A 188 10.96 -29.67 -1.32
N THR A 189 11.61 -28.53 -1.58
CA THR A 189 13.08 -28.45 -1.61
C THR A 189 13.65 -27.76 -0.37
N ASN A 190 12.92 -26.84 0.24
CA ASN A 190 13.42 -25.88 1.24
C ASN A 190 14.66 -25.12 0.75
N ASN A 191 14.69 -24.77 -0.55
CA ASN A 191 15.80 -24.08 -1.20
C ASN A 191 15.27 -22.87 -1.98
N LEU A 192 15.52 -21.67 -1.44
CA LEU A 192 15.06 -20.42 -2.03
C LEU A 192 15.80 -20.04 -3.33
N TRP A 193 17.02 -20.54 -3.55
CA TRP A 193 17.77 -20.21 -4.77
C TRP A 193 17.10 -20.74 -6.03
N ILE A 194 16.35 -21.84 -5.96
CA ILE A 194 15.68 -22.39 -7.14
C ILE A 194 14.58 -21.42 -7.63
N PRO A 195 13.62 -20.97 -6.80
CA PRO A 195 12.73 -19.89 -7.17
C PRO A 195 13.42 -18.62 -7.67
N ILE A 196 14.45 -18.15 -6.95
CA ILE A 196 15.17 -16.90 -7.30
C ILE A 196 15.75 -16.98 -8.70
N VAL A 197 16.45 -18.07 -9.02
CA VAL A 197 17.08 -18.25 -10.33
C VAL A 197 16.02 -18.48 -11.41
N PHE A 198 14.97 -19.25 -11.13
CA PHE A 198 13.89 -19.48 -12.08
C PHE A 198 13.25 -18.16 -12.51
N HIS A 199 12.84 -17.35 -11.53
CA HIS A 199 12.21 -16.06 -11.76
C HIS A 199 13.20 -15.10 -12.43
N GLY A 200 14.40 -14.96 -11.89
CA GLY A 200 15.38 -14.03 -12.44
C GLY A 200 15.83 -14.34 -13.86
N VAL A 201 15.78 -15.60 -14.30
CA VAL A 201 16.05 -15.97 -15.70
C VAL A 201 14.94 -15.48 -16.64
N ILE A 202 13.68 -15.50 -16.21
CA ILE A 202 12.54 -14.98 -17.00
C ILE A 202 12.69 -13.46 -17.15
N ASP A 203 12.87 -12.75 -16.05
CA ASP A 203 13.00 -11.29 -16.08
C ASP A 203 14.24 -10.83 -16.85
N ALA A 204 15.36 -11.54 -16.71
CA ALA A 204 16.55 -11.26 -17.50
C ALA A 204 16.29 -11.47 -19.00
N PHE A 205 15.56 -12.53 -19.37
CA PHE A 205 15.17 -12.77 -20.74
C PHE A 205 14.27 -11.67 -21.27
N ASP A 206 13.21 -11.29 -20.54
CA ASP A 206 12.28 -10.24 -20.95
C ASP A 206 12.99 -8.89 -21.12
N GLN A 207 13.88 -8.55 -20.20
CA GLN A 207 14.66 -7.33 -20.31
C GLN A 207 15.60 -7.34 -21.53
N ILE A 208 16.17 -8.50 -21.90
CA ILE A 208 17.01 -8.66 -23.11
C ILE A 208 16.16 -8.65 -24.38
N ALA A 209 15.01 -9.32 -24.38
CA ALA A 209 14.14 -9.56 -25.54
C ALA A 209 13.24 -8.36 -25.87
N PHE A 210 12.83 -7.58 -24.86
CA PHE A 210 11.87 -6.49 -25.02
C PHE A 210 12.39 -5.14 -24.54
N GLY A 211 13.53 -5.10 -23.86
CA GLY A 211 14.10 -3.87 -23.31
C GLY A 211 13.38 -3.34 -22.07
N THR A 212 12.41 -4.08 -21.53
CA THR A 212 11.62 -3.69 -20.36
C THR A 212 11.02 -4.89 -19.65
N LEU A 213 10.80 -4.77 -18.34
CA LEU A 213 9.96 -5.66 -17.53
C LEU A 213 8.48 -5.22 -17.49
N SER A 214 8.11 -4.17 -18.24
CA SER A 214 6.74 -3.69 -18.31
C SER A 214 5.87 -4.70 -19.07
N ASN A 215 4.67 -4.95 -18.54
CA ASN A 215 3.65 -5.77 -19.20
C ASN A 215 3.11 -5.18 -20.52
N SER A 216 3.59 -4.01 -20.94
CA SER A 216 3.28 -3.45 -22.26
C SER A 216 4.02 -4.17 -23.39
N ALA A 217 5.08 -4.92 -23.08
CA ALA A 217 5.81 -5.77 -24.00
C ALA A 217 5.95 -7.19 -23.42
N GLY A 218 6.13 -8.20 -24.27
CA GLY A 218 6.35 -9.58 -23.80
C GLY A 218 5.18 -10.20 -23.02
N THR A 219 3.96 -9.68 -23.16
CA THR A 219 2.78 -10.22 -22.44
C THR A 219 1.59 -10.37 -23.39
N SER A 220 0.88 -11.50 -23.31
CA SER A 220 -0.38 -11.73 -24.02
C SER A 220 -1.34 -12.58 -23.18
N MET A 221 -2.66 -12.42 -23.41
CA MET A 221 -3.67 -13.24 -22.73
C MET A 221 -3.51 -14.74 -23.02
N VAL A 222 -3.18 -15.09 -24.26
CA VAL A 222 -3.03 -16.48 -24.69
C VAL A 222 -1.86 -17.14 -23.98
N THR A 223 -0.67 -16.53 -24.04
CA THR A 223 0.53 -17.06 -23.35
C THR A 223 0.32 -17.08 -21.84
N GLY A 224 -0.29 -16.05 -21.25
CA GLY A 224 -0.56 -16.00 -19.81
C GLY A 224 -1.47 -17.14 -19.32
N VAL A 225 -2.53 -17.47 -20.06
CA VAL A 225 -3.40 -18.62 -19.74
C VAL A 225 -2.66 -19.95 -19.90
N ILE A 226 -1.85 -20.10 -20.95
CA ILE A 226 -1.04 -21.32 -21.16
C ILE A 226 -0.08 -21.52 -19.99
N TYR A 227 0.66 -20.49 -19.59
CA TYR A 227 1.58 -20.55 -18.46
C TYR A 227 0.83 -20.87 -17.17
N PHE A 228 -0.32 -20.24 -16.93
CA PHE A 228 -1.15 -20.58 -15.78
C PHE A 228 -1.48 -22.07 -15.71
N VAL A 229 -2.02 -22.64 -16.79
CA VAL A 229 -2.40 -24.05 -16.83
C VAL A 229 -1.19 -24.96 -16.64
N VAL A 230 -0.10 -24.71 -17.37
CA VAL A 230 1.12 -25.54 -17.32
C VAL A 230 1.72 -25.54 -15.91
N PHE A 231 1.90 -24.36 -15.30
CA PHE A 231 2.56 -24.26 -14.00
C PHE A 231 1.68 -24.68 -12.82
N ILE A 232 0.34 -24.57 -12.93
CA ILE A 232 -0.56 -25.21 -11.96
C ILE A 232 -0.42 -26.73 -12.01
N ILE A 233 -0.41 -27.34 -13.20
CA ILE A 233 -0.26 -28.79 -13.36
C ILE A 233 1.11 -29.24 -12.83
N LEU A 234 2.20 -28.59 -13.25
CA LEU A 234 3.55 -28.93 -12.79
C LEU A 234 3.69 -28.77 -11.28
N GLY A 235 3.16 -27.69 -10.70
CA GLY A 235 3.17 -27.48 -9.25
C GLY A 235 2.40 -28.57 -8.51
N GLY A 236 1.25 -28.98 -9.05
CA GLY A 236 0.44 -30.08 -8.53
C GLY A 236 1.21 -31.40 -8.54
N ILE A 237 1.93 -31.71 -9.62
CA ILE A 237 2.78 -32.89 -9.71
C ILE A 237 3.93 -32.83 -8.69
N VAL A 238 4.61 -31.68 -8.58
CA VAL A 238 5.73 -31.48 -7.65
C VAL A 238 5.29 -31.67 -6.20
N ILE A 239 4.17 -31.08 -5.79
CA ILE A 239 3.71 -31.16 -4.40
C ILE A 239 3.07 -32.50 -4.04
N SER A 240 2.49 -33.22 -5.01
CA SER A 240 1.89 -34.55 -4.79
C SER A 240 2.93 -35.67 -4.73
N ARG A 241 4.02 -35.56 -5.51
CA ARG A 241 5.11 -36.55 -5.52
C ARG A 241 6.23 -36.20 -4.54
N GLY A 242 6.38 -34.93 -4.20
CA GLY A 242 7.39 -34.44 -3.27
C GLY A 242 6.92 -34.49 -1.83
N SER A 243 7.83 -34.82 -0.90
CA SER A 243 7.60 -34.60 0.52
C SER A 243 7.95 -33.16 0.89
N VAL A 244 7.06 -32.46 1.59
CA VAL A 244 7.32 -31.09 2.07
C VAL A 244 8.49 -31.12 3.06
N LYS A 245 9.59 -30.44 2.71
CA LYS A 245 10.83 -30.38 3.51
C LYS A 245 10.88 -29.19 4.45
N LEU A 246 10.01 -28.19 4.24
CA LEU A 246 9.91 -27.05 5.13
C LEU A 246 9.44 -27.50 6.52
N ALA A 247 10.15 -27.11 7.58
CA ALA A 247 9.86 -27.58 8.93
C ALA A 247 8.56 -26.95 9.47
N ARG A 248 7.65 -27.74 10.05
CA ARG A 248 6.60 -27.20 10.93
C ARG A 248 7.20 -26.92 12.30
N GLY A 249 6.96 -25.74 12.88
CA GLY A 249 7.48 -25.44 14.21
C GLY A 249 7.01 -26.46 15.26
N ASN A 250 7.96 -27.09 15.96
CA ASN A 250 7.67 -27.95 17.11
C ASN A 250 6.93 -27.14 18.18
N GLN A 251 5.91 -27.74 18.79
CA GLN A 251 5.48 -27.29 20.11
C GLN A 251 6.69 -27.47 21.04
N PHE A 252 7.14 -26.39 21.66
CA PHE A 252 7.74 -26.56 22.97
C PHE A 252 6.67 -27.20 23.86
N SER A 253 6.93 -28.43 24.26
CA SER A 253 6.47 -28.99 25.52
C SER A 253 7.00 -28.11 26.67
N VAL A 254 6.34 -26.98 26.92
CA VAL A 254 6.40 -26.36 28.25
C VAL A 254 5.28 -27.04 29.03
N GLY A 255 5.65 -27.78 30.07
CA GLY A 255 4.71 -28.42 30.97
C GLY A 255 3.73 -27.39 31.50
N VAL A 256 2.48 -27.49 31.04
CA VAL A 256 1.36 -26.85 31.72
C VAL A 256 0.97 -27.84 32.81
N ASP A 257 1.31 -27.49 34.04
CA ASP A 257 0.70 -28.07 35.23
C ASP A 257 -0.81 -28.16 34.99
N ARG A 258 -1.32 -29.38 34.87
CA ARG A 258 -2.74 -29.66 34.79
C ARG A 258 -3.32 -29.43 36.19
N ARG A 259 -3.62 -28.19 36.55
CA ARG A 259 -4.65 -27.96 37.57
C ARG A 259 -6.01 -28.19 36.92
N PRO A 260 -6.89 -29.02 37.51
CA PRO A 260 -8.21 -29.25 36.95
C PRO A 260 -8.99 -27.94 37.05
N LEU A 261 -9.42 -27.41 35.91
CA LEU A 261 -10.41 -26.35 35.84
C LEU A 261 -11.69 -26.90 36.45
N ALA A 262 -11.98 -26.47 37.69
CA ALA A 262 -13.30 -26.58 38.26
C ALA A 262 -14.31 -25.97 37.28
N ARG A 263 -15.42 -26.69 37.11
CA ARG A 263 -16.55 -26.40 36.22
C ARG A 263 -16.80 -24.90 36.05
N ALA A 264 -16.43 -24.36 34.88
CA ALA A 264 -17.00 -23.12 34.40
C ALA A 264 -18.38 -23.46 33.83
N ASP A 265 -19.41 -23.02 34.56
CA ASP A 265 -20.80 -22.98 34.13
C ASP A 265 -20.91 -22.18 32.81
N PHE A 266 -21.44 -22.81 31.77
CA PHE A 266 -21.70 -22.23 30.45
C PHE A 266 -23.17 -21.78 30.29
N SER A 267 -23.81 -21.33 31.37
CA SER A 267 -25.13 -20.66 31.30
C SER A 267 -25.05 -19.13 31.13
N GLY A 268 -23.86 -18.54 31.15
CA GLY A 268 -23.68 -17.11 30.87
C GLY A 268 -23.68 -16.81 29.37
N ARG A 269 -24.80 -16.32 28.83
CA ARG A 269 -24.81 -15.54 27.58
C ARG A 269 -23.69 -14.52 27.66
N ALA A 270 -22.69 -14.64 26.79
CA ALA A 270 -21.68 -13.62 26.59
C ALA A 270 -22.35 -12.39 25.96
N GLU A 271 -22.97 -11.57 26.80
CA GLU A 271 -23.10 -10.14 26.52
C GLU A 271 -21.67 -9.63 26.34
N PHE A 272 -21.25 -9.54 25.08
CA PHE A 272 -20.18 -8.64 24.70
C PHE A 272 -20.49 -7.32 25.38
N GLY A 273 -19.67 -6.94 26.36
CA GLY A 273 -19.72 -5.64 27.00
C GLY A 273 -19.57 -4.57 25.93
N MET A 274 -20.69 -4.20 25.31
CA MET A 274 -20.91 -2.89 24.77
C MET A 274 -20.72 -1.98 25.96
N GLY A 275 -19.53 -1.39 26.05
CA GLY A 275 -19.41 -0.09 26.67
C GLY A 275 -20.39 0.81 25.93
N SER A 276 -21.61 0.87 26.47
CA SER A 276 -22.59 1.91 26.19
C SER A 276 -21.79 3.21 26.16
N MET A 277 -21.66 3.80 24.97
CA MET A 277 -21.35 5.23 24.95
C MET A 277 -22.45 5.86 25.76
N ASN A 278 -22.06 6.41 26.91
CA ASN A 278 -22.92 7.27 27.69
C ASN A 278 -23.50 8.29 26.70
N THR A 279 -24.80 8.18 26.43
CA THR A 279 -25.56 8.87 25.38
C THR A 279 -25.70 10.37 25.65
N ASN A 280 -24.90 10.91 26.58
CA ASN A 280 -25.03 12.22 27.17
C ASN A 280 -23.95 13.24 26.79
N ASN A 281 -22.99 12.92 25.92
CA ASN A 281 -22.12 13.97 25.36
C ASN A 281 -22.83 14.66 24.19
N LYS A 282 -23.92 15.37 24.46
CA LYS A 282 -24.46 16.36 23.53
C LYS A 282 -23.36 17.41 23.30
N ILE A 283 -22.90 17.54 22.06
CA ILE A 283 -21.98 18.61 21.69
C ILE A 283 -22.71 19.93 21.96
N SER A 284 -22.04 20.84 22.69
CA SER A 284 -22.59 22.16 22.97
C SER A 284 -22.93 22.86 21.64
N PRO A 285 -24.12 23.47 21.48
CA PRO A 285 -24.49 24.18 20.26
C PRO A 285 -23.46 25.22 19.84
N ILE A 286 -22.84 25.90 20.82
CA ILE A 286 -21.78 26.88 20.58
C ILE A 286 -20.54 26.22 19.95
N LYS A 287 -20.13 25.04 20.45
CA LYS A 287 -19.01 24.29 19.87
C LYS A 287 -19.33 23.84 18.44
N THR A 288 -20.55 23.39 18.19
CA THR A 288 -21.02 23.02 16.85
C THR A 288 -20.97 24.21 15.88
N ILE A 289 -21.47 25.38 16.29
CA ILE A 289 -21.48 26.60 15.46
C ILE A 289 -20.03 27.02 15.12
N ILE A 290 -19.17 27.10 16.13
CA ILE A 290 -17.75 27.48 15.91
C ILE A 290 -17.09 26.49 14.95
N ALA A 291 -17.25 25.18 15.17
CA ALA A 291 -16.64 24.15 14.31
C ALA A 291 -17.12 24.24 12.85
N ILE A 292 -18.39 24.56 12.61
CA ILE A 292 -18.93 24.71 11.25
C ILE A 292 -18.43 25.98 10.56
N ILE A 293 -18.22 27.07 11.31
CA ILE A 293 -17.74 28.36 10.78
C ILE A 293 -16.23 28.34 10.48
N LEU A 294 -15.45 27.54 11.20
CA LEU A 294 -13.99 27.52 11.07
C LEU A 294 -13.50 27.32 9.62
N PRO A 295 -13.93 26.30 8.85
CA PRO A 295 -13.41 26.10 7.50
C PRO A 295 -13.84 27.19 6.49
N PRO A 296 -15.10 27.64 6.43
CA PRO A 296 -15.47 28.78 5.59
C PRO A 296 -14.73 30.08 5.95
N LEU A 297 -14.49 30.31 7.25
CA LEU A 297 -13.72 31.46 7.72
C LEU A 297 -12.26 31.37 7.27
N GLU A 298 -11.63 30.20 7.37
CA GLU A 298 -10.27 29.95 6.88
C GLU A 298 -10.17 30.20 5.37
N LEU A 299 -11.14 29.73 4.58
CA LEU A 299 -11.19 29.99 3.14
C LEU A 299 -11.35 31.48 2.81
N ALA A 300 -12.25 32.17 3.51
CA ALA A 300 -12.50 33.60 3.31
C ALA A 300 -11.26 34.44 3.68
N LEU A 301 -10.64 34.15 4.82
CA LEU A 301 -9.39 34.79 5.23
C LEU A 301 -8.26 34.49 4.25
N GLY A 302 -8.15 33.26 3.77
CA GLY A 302 -7.19 32.89 2.73
C GLY A 302 -7.36 33.71 1.46
N ALA A 303 -8.59 33.89 0.98
CA ALA A 303 -8.88 34.69 -0.21
C ALA A 303 -8.52 36.17 -0.06
N VAL A 304 -8.56 36.72 1.16
CA VAL A 304 -8.20 38.13 1.43
C VAL A 304 -6.70 38.30 1.68
N LEU A 305 -6.09 37.37 2.42
CA LEU A 305 -4.71 37.48 2.89
C LEU A 305 -3.68 37.01 1.84
N ILE A 306 -4.05 36.07 0.96
CA ILE A 306 -3.17 35.50 -0.06
C ILE A 306 -3.38 36.21 -1.40
N ASN A 307 -2.43 37.07 -1.78
CA ASN A 307 -2.55 37.95 -2.95
C ASN A 307 -1.51 37.65 -4.04
N PRO A 308 -1.80 37.89 -5.35
CA PRO A 308 -0.88 37.61 -6.45
C PRO A 308 0.52 38.21 -6.31
N GLY A 309 0.64 39.41 -5.72
CA GLY A 309 1.91 40.12 -5.52
C GLY A 309 2.82 39.60 -4.40
N GLN A 310 2.40 38.60 -3.63
CA GLN A 310 3.22 38.01 -2.55
C GLN A 310 4.17 36.93 -3.06
N SER A 311 5.33 36.79 -2.41
CA SER A 311 6.25 35.67 -2.68
C SER A 311 5.62 34.32 -2.31
N LYS A 312 6.06 33.23 -2.96
CA LYS A 312 5.57 31.86 -2.64
C LYS A 312 5.75 31.52 -1.15
N ALA A 313 6.85 31.96 -0.54
CA ALA A 313 7.13 31.77 0.88
C ALA A 313 6.13 32.51 1.77
N ALA A 314 5.81 33.77 1.46
CA ALA A 314 4.83 34.54 2.21
C ALA A 314 3.44 33.88 2.18
N LYS A 315 3.01 33.40 0.99
CA LYS A 315 1.75 32.66 0.85
C LYS A 315 1.73 31.38 1.70
N ALA A 316 2.83 30.62 1.71
CA ALA A 316 2.95 29.40 2.51
C ALA A 316 2.93 29.70 4.02
N VAL A 317 3.61 30.75 4.49
CA VAL A 317 3.58 31.17 5.90
C VAL A 317 2.17 31.54 6.35
N ILE A 318 1.45 32.32 5.54
CA ILE A 318 0.06 32.69 5.83
C ILE A 318 -0.82 31.43 5.90
N ALA A 319 -0.74 30.53 4.92
CA ALA A 319 -1.53 29.30 4.88
C ALA A 319 -1.23 28.37 6.08
N VAL A 320 0.04 28.10 6.37
CA VAL A 320 0.45 27.27 7.51
C VAL A 320 0.03 27.90 8.84
N GLY A 321 0.16 29.22 8.98
CA GLY A 321 -0.25 29.95 10.18
C GLY A 321 -1.76 29.85 10.44
N MET A 322 -2.58 30.06 9.40
CA MET A 322 -4.04 29.91 9.52
C MET A 322 -4.43 28.47 9.88
N ALA A 323 -3.90 27.48 9.16
CA ALA A 323 -4.18 26.06 9.43
C ALA A 323 -3.76 25.65 10.85
N PHE A 324 -2.62 26.15 11.33
CA PHE A 324 -2.15 25.89 12.70
C PHE A 324 -3.08 26.49 13.76
N ILE A 325 -3.59 27.70 13.55
CA ILE A 325 -4.57 28.33 14.47
C ILE A 325 -5.86 27.50 14.52
N VAL A 326 -6.40 27.12 13.36
CA VAL A 326 -7.63 26.30 13.29
C VAL A 326 -7.41 24.95 13.96
N PHE A 327 -6.26 24.32 13.72
CA PHE A 327 -5.84 23.08 14.39
C PHE A 327 -5.81 23.22 15.91
N LEU A 328 -5.16 24.26 16.45
CA LEU A 328 -5.12 24.48 17.91
C LEU A 328 -6.52 24.69 18.49
N VAL A 329 -7.37 25.46 17.82
CA VAL A 329 -8.76 25.67 18.24
C VAL A 329 -9.54 24.35 18.26
N ALA A 330 -9.45 23.55 17.20
CA ALA A 330 -10.12 22.25 17.11
C ALA A 330 -9.66 21.28 18.20
N ILE A 331 -8.34 21.14 18.40
CA ILE A 331 -7.76 20.29 19.45
C ILE A 331 -8.20 20.76 20.84
N PHE A 332 -8.15 22.06 21.13
CA PHE A 332 -8.54 22.59 22.43
C PHE A 332 -10.04 22.37 22.71
N MET A 333 -10.91 22.64 21.72
CA MET A 333 -12.36 22.50 21.87
C MET A 333 -12.81 21.04 22.07
N TYR A 334 -12.12 20.08 21.45
CA TYR A 334 -12.49 18.66 21.43
C TYR A 334 -11.49 17.74 22.16
N LYS A 335 -10.61 18.31 23.00
CA LYS A 335 -9.61 17.58 23.79
C LYS A 335 -10.18 16.41 24.60
N ASP A 336 -11.39 16.54 25.11
CA ASP A 336 -12.03 15.50 25.94
C ASP A 336 -12.38 14.27 25.10
N VAL A 337 -12.86 14.47 23.88
CA VAL A 337 -13.16 13.39 22.91
C VAL A 337 -11.87 12.71 22.48
N LEU A 338 -10.84 13.51 22.13
CA LEU A 338 -9.53 13.00 21.77
C LEU A 338 -8.93 12.18 22.91
N LYS A 339 -8.92 12.69 24.14
CA LYS A 339 -8.37 11.98 25.31
C LYS A 339 -9.10 10.66 25.56
N ARG A 340 -10.44 10.68 25.52
CA ARG A 340 -11.27 9.48 25.73
C ARG A 340 -10.99 8.41 24.68
N ASP A 341 -11.08 8.76 23.40
CA ASP A 341 -10.95 7.81 22.31
C ASP A 341 -9.49 7.31 22.17
N TRP A 342 -8.50 8.12 22.58
CA TRP A 342 -7.08 7.72 22.57
C TRP A 342 -6.81 6.54 23.51
N VAL A 343 -7.45 6.54 24.68
CA VAL A 343 -7.29 5.47 25.67
C VAL A 343 -7.71 4.12 25.09
N GLU A 344 -8.78 4.09 24.29
CA GLU A 344 -9.23 2.87 23.63
C GLU A 344 -8.36 2.52 22.42
N TYR A 345 -7.98 3.52 21.62
CA TYR A 345 -7.15 3.32 20.44
C TYR A 345 -5.79 2.69 20.80
N LYS A 346 -5.15 3.16 21.88
CA LYS A 346 -3.82 2.67 22.28
C LYS A 346 -3.81 1.25 22.89
N ARG A 347 -4.97 0.68 23.24
CA ARG A 347 -5.03 -0.71 23.75
C ARG A 347 -4.60 -1.73 22.69
N HIS A 348 -4.79 -1.40 21.41
CA HIS A 348 -4.49 -2.30 20.29
C HIS A 348 -3.74 -1.56 19.17
N LEU A 349 -2.64 -0.86 19.50
CA LEU A 349 -1.89 -0.03 18.55
C LEU A 349 -1.54 -0.74 17.24
N ILE A 350 -1.02 -1.97 17.31
CA ILE A 350 -0.60 -2.72 16.11
C ILE A 350 -1.81 -3.04 15.22
N ARG A 351 -2.90 -3.56 15.80
CA ARG A 351 -4.12 -3.86 15.06
C ARG A 351 -4.69 -2.60 14.41
N ASN A 352 -4.80 -1.52 15.18
CA ASN A 352 -5.41 -0.27 14.74
C ASN A 352 -4.55 0.43 13.68
N PHE A 353 -3.22 0.39 13.82
CA PHE A 353 -2.28 0.82 12.79
C PHE A 353 -2.53 0.10 11.47
N PHE A 354 -2.64 -1.23 11.47
CA PHE A 354 -2.94 -1.97 10.24
C PHE A 354 -4.33 -1.70 9.67
N LEU A 355 -5.33 -1.49 10.53
CA LEU A 355 -6.65 -1.04 10.08
C LEU A 355 -6.57 0.36 9.44
N ASN A 356 -5.71 1.26 9.93
CA ASN A 356 -5.49 2.56 9.28
C ASN A 356 -4.88 2.37 7.90
N ILE A 357 -3.82 1.56 7.78
CA ILE A 357 -3.14 1.32 6.50
C ILE A 357 -4.08 0.65 5.50
N LEU A 358 -4.90 -0.32 5.94
CA LEU A 358 -5.95 -0.89 5.09
C LEU A 358 -6.96 0.18 4.65
N GLY A 359 -7.35 1.08 5.55
CA GLY A 359 -8.17 2.24 5.23
C GLY A 359 -7.55 3.15 4.18
N VAL A 360 -6.25 3.45 4.28
CA VAL A 360 -5.50 4.25 3.29
C VAL A 360 -5.54 3.60 1.91
N ILE A 361 -5.31 2.29 1.82
CA ILE A 361 -5.36 1.57 0.55
C ILE A 361 -6.75 1.61 -0.06
N LEU A 362 -7.78 1.34 0.75
CA LEU A 362 -9.16 1.42 0.29
C LEU A 362 -9.49 2.84 -0.19
N ALA A 363 -8.99 3.88 0.48
CA ALA A 363 -9.12 5.26 0.03
C ALA A 363 -8.48 5.47 -1.35
N TYR A 364 -7.24 5.01 -1.60
CA TYR A 364 -6.61 5.11 -2.92
C TYR A 364 -7.33 4.29 -4.00
N VAL A 365 -7.82 3.09 -3.67
CA VAL A 365 -8.61 2.27 -4.59
C VAL A 365 -9.91 2.99 -4.97
N ILE A 366 -10.64 3.50 -3.98
CA ILE A 366 -11.86 4.29 -4.20
C ILE A 366 -11.54 5.51 -5.08
N LEU A 367 -10.46 6.24 -4.77
CA LEU A 367 -10.04 7.41 -5.53
C LEU A 367 -9.74 7.05 -6.99
N ALA A 368 -9.01 5.96 -7.23
CA ALA A 368 -8.70 5.47 -8.58
C ALA A 368 -9.98 5.11 -9.34
N VAL A 369 -10.90 4.35 -8.71
CA VAL A 369 -12.18 3.95 -9.32
C VAL A 369 -13.03 5.16 -9.68
N VAL A 370 -13.16 6.13 -8.76
CA VAL A 370 -13.92 7.37 -9.01
C VAL A 370 -13.31 8.16 -10.16
N ARG A 371 -11.97 8.33 -10.17
CA ARG A 371 -11.28 9.03 -11.26
C ARG A 371 -11.44 8.33 -12.61
N ILE A 372 -11.38 7.00 -12.66
CA ILE A 372 -11.62 6.22 -13.89
C ILE A 372 -13.06 6.42 -14.37
N GLY A 373 -14.05 6.32 -13.47
CA GLY A 373 -15.46 6.55 -13.81
C GLY A 373 -15.74 7.98 -14.26
N MET A 374 -15.08 8.97 -13.66
CA MET A 374 -15.19 10.36 -14.13
C MET A 374 -14.57 10.54 -15.52
N ARG A 375 -13.42 9.93 -15.80
CA ARG A 375 -12.77 9.99 -17.13
C ARG A 375 -13.66 9.39 -18.23
N SER A 376 -14.37 8.30 -17.94
CA SER A 376 -15.25 7.67 -18.93
C SER A 376 -16.51 8.49 -19.23
N VAL A 377 -16.95 9.33 -18.29
CA VAL A 377 -18.14 10.19 -18.44
C VAL A 377 -17.79 11.58 -18.98
N LEU A 378 -16.66 12.15 -18.57
CA LEU A 378 -16.29 13.56 -18.81
C LEU A 378 -15.18 13.74 -19.86
N GLY A 379 -14.52 12.66 -20.32
CA GLY A 379 -13.43 12.71 -21.30
C GLY A 379 -12.03 12.83 -20.68
N ALA A 380 -10.99 12.50 -21.47
CA ALA A 380 -9.60 12.33 -21.02
C ALA A 380 -8.85 13.65 -20.73
N SER A 381 -9.37 14.81 -21.13
CA SER A 381 -8.73 16.13 -21.01
C SER A 381 -8.84 16.78 -19.62
N ALA A 382 -9.53 16.14 -18.67
CA ALA A 382 -9.85 16.72 -17.37
C ALA A 382 -8.81 16.45 -16.26
N MET A 383 -7.63 15.90 -16.57
CA MET A 383 -6.64 15.54 -15.55
C MET A 383 -5.24 16.07 -15.92
N PRO A 384 -4.51 16.69 -14.97
CA PRO A 384 -3.15 17.12 -15.21
C PRO A 384 -2.23 15.90 -15.46
N ASN A 385 -1.31 16.04 -16.41
CA ASN A 385 -0.16 15.15 -16.53
C ASN A 385 0.81 15.46 -15.39
N ASP A 386 0.97 14.54 -14.44
CA ASP A 386 1.99 14.64 -13.38
C ASP A 386 3.38 14.36 -13.96
N SER A 387 3.92 15.32 -14.71
CA SER A 387 5.35 15.35 -15.01
C SER A 387 6.08 15.96 -13.81
N MET A 388 6.98 15.19 -13.18
CA MET A 388 7.90 15.73 -12.18
C MET A 388 8.86 16.73 -12.83
N THR A 389 8.51 18.02 -12.81
CA THR A 389 9.43 19.10 -13.13
C THR A 389 10.44 19.28 -12.00
N MET A 390 11.71 19.48 -12.36
CA MET A 390 12.78 19.81 -11.40
C MET A 390 12.43 21.12 -10.69
N LEU A 391 12.20 21.08 -9.38
CA LEU A 391 11.96 22.27 -8.56
C LEU A 391 13.29 22.85 -8.08
N SER A 392 13.44 24.18 -8.09
CA SER A 392 14.54 24.85 -7.38
C SER A 392 14.48 24.57 -5.87
N ILE A 393 15.62 24.58 -5.16
CA ILE A 393 15.67 24.41 -3.69
C ILE A 393 14.66 25.30 -2.99
N GLN A 394 14.60 26.57 -3.38
CA GLN A 394 13.67 27.53 -2.77
C GLN A 394 12.22 27.10 -2.96
N THR A 395 11.86 26.56 -4.14
CA THR A 395 10.49 26.09 -4.39
C THR A 395 10.20 24.80 -3.63
N ALA A 396 11.16 23.88 -3.56
CA ALA A 396 11.01 22.63 -2.81
C ALA A 396 10.89 22.87 -1.29
N ALA A 397 11.66 23.84 -0.77
CA ALA A 397 11.62 24.25 0.63
C ALA A 397 10.27 24.86 1.00
N VAL A 398 9.78 25.79 0.16
CA VAL A 398 8.45 26.38 0.35
C VAL A 398 7.34 25.34 0.24
N THR A 399 7.45 24.37 -0.67
CA THR A 399 6.45 23.29 -0.84
C THR A 399 6.43 22.36 0.36
N THR A 400 7.60 21.99 0.89
CA THR A 400 7.72 21.16 2.11
C THR A 400 7.22 21.90 3.35
N PHE A 401 7.47 23.20 3.43
CA PHE A 401 6.93 24.01 4.51
C PHE A 401 5.40 24.12 4.39
N ALA A 402 4.87 24.36 3.19
CA ALA A 402 3.43 24.41 2.94
C ALA A 402 2.73 23.08 3.26
N SER A 403 3.37 21.93 3.03
CA SER A 403 2.80 20.60 3.33
C SER A 403 2.68 20.31 4.84
N LEU A 404 3.16 21.18 5.72
CA LEU A 404 2.80 21.11 7.15
C LEU A 404 1.28 21.26 7.37
N THR A 405 0.59 21.98 6.50
CA THR A 405 -0.89 22.06 6.51
C THR A 405 -1.53 20.67 6.43
N VAL A 406 -0.99 19.80 5.57
CA VAL A 406 -1.45 18.43 5.32
C VAL A 406 -1.24 17.51 6.55
N LEU A 407 -0.25 17.80 7.41
CA LEU A 407 -0.08 17.05 8.67
C LEU A 407 -1.12 17.43 9.74
N MET A 408 -1.66 18.64 9.67
CA MET A 408 -2.60 19.19 10.65
C MET A 408 -4.07 18.96 10.23
N ALA A 409 -4.35 19.00 8.93
CA ALA A 409 -5.68 18.87 8.35
C ALA A 409 -6.46 17.62 8.85
N PRO A 410 -5.87 16.41 8.92
CA PRO A 410 -6.59 15.21 9.40
C PRO A 410 -7.18 15.36 10.80
N PHE A 411 -6.57 16.15 11.68
CA PHE A 411 -7.11 16.36 13.02
C PHE A 411 -8.32 17.31 12.97
N THR A 412 -8.15 18.44 12.30
CA THR A 412 -9.18 19.47 12.16
C THR A 412 -10.40 18.95 11.41
N GLU A 413 -10.17 18.36 10.24
CA GLU A 413 -11.21 17.92 9.33
C GLU A 413 -12.03 16.77 9.93
N GLU A 414 -11.39 15.80 10.58
CA GLU A 414 -12.12 14.68 11.18
C GLU A 414 -12.92 15.09 12.41
N ILE A 415 -12.44 16.06 13.18
CA ILE A 415 -13.22 16.68 14.26
C ILE A 415 -14.45 17.41 13.69
N ILE A 416 -14.26 18.29 12.71
CA ILE A 416 -15.35 19.13 12.20
C ILE A 416 -16.34 18.31 11.37
N PHE A 417 -15.86 17.60 10.35
CA PHE A 417 -16.75 16.91 9.42
C PHE A 417 -17.30 15.62 10.00
N ARG A 418 -16.51 14.83 10.74
CA ARG A 418 -16.98 13.50 11.18
C ARG A 418 -17.55 13.53 12.59
N HIS A 419 -16.89 14.19 13.52
CA HIS A 419 -17.39 14.24 14.89
C HIS A 419 -18.57 15.22 15.04
N VAL A 420 -18.43 16.45 14.56
CA VAL A 420 -19.46 17.49 14.73
C VAL A 420 -20.57 17.36 13.70
N LEU A 421 -20.25 17.43 12.41
CA LEU A 421 -21.26 17.46 11.35
C LEU A 421 -21.96 16.12 11.18
N PHE A 422 -21.27 14.98 11.33
CA PHE A 422 -21.87 13.66 11.07
C PHE A 422 -22.28 12.89 12.33
N CYS A 423 -21.34 12.48 13.17
CA CYS A 423 -21.59 11.54 14.27
C CYS A 423 -22.43 12.10 15.42
N GLN A 424 -22.59 13.42 15.56
CA GLN A 424 -23.54 14.04 16.49
C GLN A 424 -25.00 13.58 16.26
N TRP A 425 -25.31 13.15 15.05
CA TRP A 425 -26.66 12.75 14.61
C TRP A 425 -26.86 11.24 14.55
N ARG A 426 -25.78 10.49 14.76
CA ARG A 426 -25.79 9.03 14.87
C ARG A 426 -26.66 8.64 16.05
N ASN A 427 -27.76 7.93 15.78
CA ASN A 427 -28.79 7.46 16.74
C ASN A 427 -29.97 8.40 17.03
N ARG A 428 -30.12 9.55 16.34
CA ARG A 428 -31.36 10.35 16.46
C ARG A 428 -32.47 9.88 15.51
N ASN A 429 -32.11 9.68 14.25
CA ASN A 429 -32.98 9.20 13.18
C ASN A 429 -32.09 8.58 12.08
N GLY A 430 -32.47 7.42 11.56
CA GLY A 430 -31.73 6.76 10.47
C GLY A 430 -31.63 7.62 9.22
N LEU A 431 -32.72 8.29 8.84
CA LEU A 431 -32.75 9.22 7.71
C LEU A 431 -31.82 10.42 7.94
N LEU A 432 -31.87 11.02 9.13
CA LEU A 432 -31.00 12.16 9.47
C LEU A 432 -29.53 11.77 9.47
N THR A 433 -29.19 10.55 9.88
CA THR A 433 -27.82 10.03 9.83
C THR A 433 -27.33 9.95 8.38
N VAL A 434 -28.18 9.47 7.46
CA VAL A 434 -27.86 9.41 6.03
C VAL A 434 -27.73 10.81 5.43
N VAL A 435 -28.64 11.73 5.75
CA VAL A 435 -28.55 13.12 5.29
C VAL A 435 -27.25 13.77 5.75
N MET A 436 -26.89 13.61 7.02
CA MET A 436 -25.67 14.21 7.57
C MET A 436 -24.39 13.53 7.07
N LEU A 437 -24.46 12.27 6.63
CA LEU A 437 -23.36 11.63 5.88
C LEU A 437 -23.09 12.42 4.60
N PHE A 438 -24.10 12.66 3.76
CA PHE A 438 -23.96 13.42 2.53
C PHE A 438 -23.52 14.87 2.78
N VAL A 439 -24.14 15.56 3.74
CA VAL A 439 -23.78 16.95 4.09
C VAL A 439 -22.31 17.03 4.51
N SER A 440 -21.85 16.14 5.39
CA SER A 440 -20.45 16.08 5.86
C SER A 440 -19.49 15.80 4.70
N SER A 441 -19.83 14.87 3.81
CA SER A 441 -19.01 14.48 2.66
C SER A 441 -18.90 15.59 1.61
N ILE A 442 -20.02 16.24 1.27
CA ILE A 442 -20.04 17.33 0.30
C ILE A 442 -19.25 18.52 0.86
N ALA A 443 -19.49 18.90 2.13
CA ALA A 443 -18.77 19.99 2.76
C ALA A 443 -17.25 19.72 2.83
N PHE A 444 -16.85 18.47 3.11
CA PHE A 444 -15.45 18.04 3.08
C PHE A 444 -14.80 18.20 1.69
N GLY A 445 -15.51 17.88 0.61
CA GLY A 445 -15.00 18.15 -0.75
C GLY A 445 -14.93 19.63 -1.08
N LEU A 446 -15.97 20.40 -0.72
CA LEU A 446 -16.05 21.83 -1.03
C LEU A 446 -15.01 22.68 -0.32
N VAL A 447 -14.49 22.27 0.85
CA VAL A 447 -13.41 23.02 1.50
C VAL A 447 -12.09 23.00 0.73
N HIS A 448 -11.97 22.14 -0.28
CA HIS A 448 -10.83 22.13 -1.20
C HIS A 448 -11.00 23.12 -2.36
N TRP A 449 -11.90 24.11 -2.24
CA TRP A 449 -12.20 25.12 -3.26
C TRP A 449 -10.96 25.74 -3.90
N ASN A 450 -10.06 26.23 -3.05
CA ASN A 450 -8.84 26.92 -3.49
C ASN A 450 -7.82 25.96 -4.13
N ASN A 451 -7.83 24.67 -3.78
CA ASN A 451 -6.92 23.68 -4.34
C ASN A 451 -7.24 23.38 -5.82
N PHE A 452 -8.51 23.56 -6.21
CA PHE A 452 -9.00 23.28 -7.55
C PHE A 452 -9.44 24.53 -8.32
N ASN A 453 -9.07 25.72 -7.84
CA ASN A 453 -9.47 27.00 -8.46
C ASN A 453 -10.99 27.11 -8.68
N GLY A 454 -11.79 26.53 -7.78
CA GLY A 454 -13.25 26.52 -7.87
C GLY A 454 -13.86 25.46 -8.80
N ASP A 455 -13.08 24.56 -9.40
CA ASP A 455 -13.61 23.46 -10.21
C ASP A 455 -14.22 22.36 -9.31
N VAL A 456 -15.54 22.42 -9.13
CA VAL A 456 -16.32 21.47 -8.33
C VAL A 456 -16.15 20.03 -8.82
N THR A 457 -15.89 19.83 -10.12
CA THR A 457 -15.70 18.50 -10.71
C THR A 457 -14.51 17.80 -10.05
N GLN A 458 -13.41 18.53 -9.85
CA GLN A 458 -12.19 18.01 -9.21
C GLN A 458 -12.36 17.75 -7.71
N MET A 459 -13.40 18.31 -7.08
CA MET A 459 -13.73 18.09 -5.67
C MET A 459 -14.57 16.82 -5.45
N VAL A 460 -15.21 16.27 -6.49
CA VAL A 460 -16.04 15.05 -6.39
C VAL A 460 -15.27 13.86 -5.79
N PRO A 461 -14.02 13.55 -6.20
CA PRO A 461 -13.24 12.50 -5.56
C PRO A 461 -13.06 12.73 -4.04
N TYR A 462 -12.87 13.97 -3.61
CA TYR A 462 -12.73 14.34 -2.20
C TYR A 462 -14.04 14.14 -1.44
N MET A 463 -15.19 14.43 -2.05
CA MET A 463 -16.50 14.14 -1.45
C MET A 463 -16.69 12.65 -1.18
N VAL A 464 -16.28 11.79 -2.13
CA VAL A 464 -16.38 10.33 -2.00
C VAL A 464 -15.42 9.81 -0.92
N ILE A 465 -14.17 10.30 -0.89
CA ILE A 465 -13.22 9.97 0.19
C ILE A 465 -13.75 10.44 1.55
N GLY A 466 -14.40 11.60 1.59
CA GLY A 466 -15.03 12.09 2.81
C GLY A 466 -16.15 11.17 3.31
N ALA A 467 -16.96 10.61 2.41
CA ALA A 467 -17.95 9.59 2.77
C ALA A 467 -17.28 8.32 3.32
N PHE A 468 -16.17 7.89 2.73
CA PHE A 468 -15.41 6.74 3.21
C PHE A 468 -14.85 6.96 4.64
N PHE A 469 -14.25 8.11 4.92
CA PHE A 469 -13.82 8.46 6.28
C PHE A 469 -14.99 8.55 7.26
N ALA A 470 -16.14 9.07 6.84
CA ALA A 470 -17.34 9.05 7.67
C ALA A 470 -17.78 7.62 8.04
N LEU A 471 -17.72 6.68 7.10
CA LEU A 471 -18.02 5.27 7.36
C LEU A 471 -16.99 4.63 8.32
N ILE A 472 -15.70 4.93 8.18
CA ILE A 472 -14.68 4.46 9.13
C ILE A 472 -15.05 4.89 10.54
N TYR A 473 -15.37 6.17 10.78
CA TYR A 473 -15.75 6.62 12.11
C TYR A 473 -17.10 6.08 12.58
N TYR A 474 -18.05 5.89 11.66
CA TYR A 474 -19.35 5.31 11.96
C TYR A 474 -19.21 3.91 12.58
N PHE A 475 -18.41 3.04 11.96
CA PHE A 475 -18.24 1.64 12.38
C PHE A 475 -17.25 1.49 13.53
N THR A 476 -16.13 2.21 13.50
CA THR A 476 -15.07 2.08 14.51
C THR A 476 -15.44 2.77 15.82
N LYS A 477 -16.33 3.76 15.75
CA LYS A 477 -16.77 4.56 16.89
C LYS A 477 -15.62 5.22 17.68
N ASN A 478 -14.47 5.40 17.03
CA ASN A 478 -13.25 5.95 17.63
C ASN A 478 -12.64 6.99 16.69
N ILE A 479 -12.50 8.23 17.15
CA ILE A 479 -12.04 9.34 16.29
C ILE A 479 -10.58 9.17 15.87
N TRP A 480 -9.74 8.53 16.70
CA TRP A 480 -8.34 8.29 16.36
C TRP A 480 -8.15 7.26 15.27
N GLN A 481 -9.04 6.28 15.16
CA GLN A 481 -9.02 5.35 14.04
C GLN A 481 -9.24 6.10 12.72
N ASN A 482 -10.08 7.14 12.72
CA ASN A 482 -10.31 7.94 11.53
C ASN A 482 -9.19 8.96 11.27
N ILE A 483 -8.84 9.75 12.29
CA ILE A 483 -7.72 10.72 12.23
C ILE A 483 -6.45 10.05 11.75
N MET A 484 -6.11 8.86 12.25
CA MET A 484 -4.89 8.18 11.84
C MET A 484 -4.98 7.60 10.43
N THR A 485 -6.15 7.14 9.99
CA THR A 485 -6.33 6.70 8.60
C THR A 485 -6.14 7.87 7.64
N HIS A 486 -6.78 9.00 7.91
CA HIS A 486 -6.63 10.22 7.12
C HIS A 486 -5.19 10.75 7.20
N PHE A 487 -4.58 10.77 8.40
CA PHE A 487 -3.19 11.20 8.57
C PHE A 487 -2.21 10.38 7.74
N TRP A 488 -2.34 9.05 7.69
CA TRP A 488 -1.45 8.23 6.87
C TRP A 488 -1.70 8.39 5.36
N PHE A 489 -2.94 8.69 4.97
CA PHE A 489 -3.27 9.02 3.57
C PHE A 489 -2.57 10.31 3.13
N ASP A 490 -2.62 11.34 3.98
CA ASP A 490 -2.03 12.66 3.76
C ASP A 490 -0.51 12.69 3.96
N PHE A 491 0.01 11.86 4.87
CA PHE A 491 1.43 11.76 5.17
C PHE A 491 2.26 11.40 3.94
N LEU A 492 1.71 10.63 2.99
CA LEU A 492 2.39 10.30 1.74
C LEU A 492 2.72 11.54 0.91
N GLN A 493 1.84 12.55 0.89
CA GLN A 493 2.08 13.81 0.21
C GLN A 493 3.16 14.63 0.93
N PHE A 494 3.13 14.68 2.27
CA PHE A 494 4.19 15.32 3.05
C PHE A 494 5.54 14.64 2.81
N ALA A 495 5.60 13.31 2.89
CA ALA A 495 6.80 12.52 2.65
C ALA A 495 7.36 12.75 1.24
N ALA A 496 6.51 12.81 0.22
CA ALA A 496 6.89 13.16 -1.14
C ALA A 496 7.46 14.58 -1.25
N SER A 497 6.86 15.57 -0.57
CA SER A 497 7.37 16.95 -0.57
C SER A 497 8.72 17.08 0.14
N LEU A 498 8.89 16.45 1.30
CA LEU A 498 10.14 16.42 2.05
C LEU A 498 11.23 15.73 1.24
N PHE A 499 10.88 14.65 0.55
CA PHE A 499 11.76 13.99 -0.39
C PHE A 499 12.20 14.94 -1.51
N LEU A 500 11.29 15.71 -2.10
CA LEU A 500 11.63 16.71 -3.12
C LEU A 500 12.56 17.81 -2.61
N LEU A 501 12.43 18.22 -1.34
CA LEU A 501 13.36 19.18 -0.72
C LEU A 501 14.73 18.58 -0.49
N ILE A 502 14.80 17.39 0.11
CA ILE A 502 16.07 16.68 0.30
C ILE A 502 16.74 16.51 -1.07
N PHE A 503 15.97 16.08 -2.06
CA PHE A 503 16.43 15.94 -3.44
C PHE A 503 16.97 17.26 -4.01
N ALA A 504 16.23 18.36 -3.89
CA ALA A 504 16.68 19.66 -4.39
C ALA A 504 17.95 20.16 -3.67
N ILE A 505 18.08 19.93 -2.37
CA ILE A 505 19.27 20.33 -1.59
C ILE A 505 20.52 19.61 -2.08
N ILE A 506 20.44 18.31 -2.36
CA ILE A 506 21.62 17.53 -2.77
C ILE A 506 22.01 17.82 -4.24
N GLN A 507 21.15 18.48 -5.03
CA GLN A 507 21.47 18.86 -6.41
C GLN A 507 22.32 20.13 -6.55
N HIS A 508 22.47 20.91 -5.47
CA HIS A 508 23.35 22.08 -5.41
C HIS A 508 24.49 21.82 -4.43
#